data_AF-A0A1Y3Q6Y5-F1
#
_entry.id   AF-A0A1Y3Q6Y5-F1
#
_cell.length_a   1.000
_cell.length_b   1.000
_cell.length_c   1.000
_cell.angle_alpha   90.00
_cell.angle_beta   90.00
_cell.angle_gamma   90.00
#
_symmetry.space_group_name_H-M   'P 1'
#
loop_
_entity.id
_entity.type
_entity.pdbx_description
1 polymer ?
#
loop_
_entity_poly.entity_id
_entity_poly.type
_entity_poly.pdbx_seq_one_letter_code
_entity_poly.pdbx_strand_id
1 'polypeptide(L)'
;MGRNRRLEKLLEDGDRWFEGFFEWLDGQYDVASGGFYYAASSRRTNVYGPDIESTAQALNILERTGLIGRWSDRMRRKAVRFFQARQDPDTGLFYHADPNMRLDGVSVARALGYSLGALRMLGAEPLHPVPERSPATPAYMESPAAYGEWLRSVSLSNSWRGCDIIASSAVHLLALPPEKRAPYVREAFAHLNRIQDPESGLWGEGTRYVRISGTFKLHIFYERFGVPLPRKAEIYRSILETLREDEATDMCYIRNPISLLASMRLAIPAEELEEICEMTLRNMGRLKQGDGGFSRELGHSVPAPNVAQVKPGEAYPDMPPPIVLGLGLAEGDMNAGTQAVLIRYALRELAGLPVKHFAVADHLFTDRWEE
;
A
#
# COMPACT_ATOMS: atom_id res chain seq x y z
N MET A 1 24.58 25.61 10.51
CA MET A 1 23.70 25.42 9.33
C MET A 1 22.26 25.42 9.84
N GLY A 2 21.31 26.15 9.23
CA GLY A 2 19.94 26.20 9.76
C GLY A 2 19.25 24.83 9.70
N ARG A 3 18.39 24.50 10.68
CA ARG A 3 17.68 23.21 10.82
C ARG A 3 17.16 22.65 9.49
N ASN A 4 16.40 23.46 8.75
CA ASN A 4 15.79 23.02 7.50
C ASN A 4 16.84 22.65 6.44
N ARG A 5 18.03 23.27 6.45
CA ARG A 5 19.11 22.93 5.50
C ARG A 5 19.74 21.57 5.79
N ARG A 6 19.81 21.15 7.07
CA ARG A 6 20.36 19.83 7.44
C ARG A 6 19.41 18.71 7.03
N LEU A 7 18.12 18.84 7.37
CA LEU A 7 17.07 17.91 6.94
C LEU A 7 16.94 17.86 5.41
N GLU A 8 16.97 19.02 4.75
CA GLU A 8 16.93 19.06 3.29
C GLU A 8 18.11 18.34 2.67
N LYS A 9 19.34 18.59 3.15
CA LYS A 9 20.52 17.87 2.69
C LYS A 9 20.41 16.36 2.93
N LEU A 10 19.97 15.93 4.11
CA LEU A 10 19.80 14.51 4.43
C LEU A 10 18.83 13.83 3.45
N LEU A 11 17.70 14.47 3.16
CA LEU A 11 16.69 13.95 2.25
C LEU A 11 17.14 14.00 0.78
N GLU A 12 17.93 15.00 0.39
CA GLU A 12 18.58 15.04 -0.93
C GLU A 12 19.64 13.95 -1.08
N ASP A 13 20.46 13.72 -0.06
CA ASP A 13 21.42 12.61 -0.05
C ASP A 13 20.67 11.26 -0.11
N GLY A 14 19.47 11.17 0.47
CA GLY A 14 18.59 10.01 0.38
C GLY A 14 18.02 9.74 -1.01
N ASP A 15 17.90 10.76 -1.87
CA ASP A 15 17.40 10.60 -3.24
C ASP A 15 18.35 9.72 -4.10
N ARG A 16 19.63 9.56 -3.71
CA ARG A 16 20.58 8.64 -4.36
C ARG A 16 20.12 7.18 -4.35
N TRP A 17 19.28 6.79 -3.39
CA TRP A 17 18.74 5.44 -3.37
C TRP A 17 17.83 5.14 -4.57
N PHE A 18 17.34 6.17 -5.26
CA PHE A 18 16.52 6.03 -6.47
C PHE A 18 17.34 6.01 -7.77
N GLU A 19 18.68 6.00 -7.69
CA GLU A 19 19.52 5.76 -8.87
C GLU A 19 19.17 4.41 -9.53
N GLY A 20 18.84 4.44 -10.82
CA GLY A 20 18.40 3.27 -11.59
C GLY A 20 16.95 2.84 -11.36
N PHE A 21 16.22 3.47 -10.42
CA PHE A 21 14.86 3.04 -10.08
C PHE A 21 13.86 3.29 -11.21
N PHE A 22 13.96 4.44 -11.89
CA PHE A 22 13.02 4.78 -12.95
C PHE A 22 13.28 3.99 -14.23
N GLU A 23 14.54 3.64 -14.51
CA GLU A 23 14.91 2.69 -15.55
C GLU A 23 14.36 1.30 -15.26
N TRP A 24 14.48 0.84 -14.01
CA TRP A 24 13.89 -0.41 -13.57
C TRP A 24 12.36 -0.42 -13.73
N LEU A 25 11.69 0.66 -13.28
CA LEU A 25 10.23 0.81 -13.36
C LEU A 25 9.74 0.85 -14.81
N ASP A 26 10.40 1.62 -15.67
CA ASP A 26 10.08 1.68 -17.10
C ASP A 26 10.26 0.31 -17.77
N GLY A 27 11.29 -0.45 -17.36
CA GLY A 27 11.51 -1.82 -17.82
C GLY A 27 10.46 -2.85 -17.36
N GLN A 28 9.59 -2.51 -16.39
CA GLN A 28 8.46 -3.35 -15.99
C GLN A 28 7.21 -3.12 -16.84
N TYR A 29 7.18 -2.11 -17.71
CA TYR A 29 6.04 -1.87 -18.59
C TYR A 29 5.93 -2.96 -19.65
N ASP A 30 4.75 -3.58 -19.76
CA ASP A 30 4.42 -4.50 -20.83
C ASP A 30 3.72 -3.77 -21.98
N VAL A 31 4.45 -3.60 -23.08
CA VAL A 31 3.96 -2.89 -24.26
C VAL A 31 2.74 -3.59 -24.87
N ALA A 32 2.65 -4.92 -24.79
CA ALA A 32 1.57 -5.68 -25.39
C ALA A 32 0.23 -5.40 -24.69
N SER A 33 0.18 -5.57 -23.37
CA SER A 33 -1.06 -5.40 -22.60
C SER A 33 -1.30 -3.97 -22.11
N GLY A 34 -0.25 -3.17 -21.93
CA GLY A 34 -0.30 -1.86 -21.26
C GLY A 34 -0.25 -1.93 -19.74
N GLY A 35 0.02 -3.11 -19.16
CA GLY A 35 0.19 -3.31 -17.73
C GLY A 35 1.64 -3.18 -17.26
N PHE A 36 1.87 -3.35 -15.96
CA PHE A 36 3.20 -3.50 -15.38
C PHE A 36 3.38 -4.85 -14.69
N TYR A 37 4.57 -5.41 -14.84
CA TYR A 37 5.02 -6.59 -14.11
C TYR A 37 5.33 -6.26 -12.65
N TYR A 38 5.15 -7.25 -11.78
CA TYR A 38 5.47 -7.14 -10.36
C TYR A 38 6.98 -7.03 -10.10
N ALA A 39 7.78 -7.90 -10.72
CA ALA A 39 9.24 -7.94 -10.61
C ALA A 39 9.89 -8.36 -11.94
N ALA A 40 11.22 -8.25 -12.04
CA ALA A 40 11.93 -8.60 -13.26
C ALA A 40 11.75 -10.09 -13.65
N SER A 41 11.68 -10.99 -12.67
CA SER A 41 11.38 -12.41 -12.85
C SER A 41 9.98 -12.64 -13.40
N SER A 42 8.99 -11.84 -12.98
CA SER A 42 7.62 -11.89 -13.50
C SER A 42 7.57 -11.65 -15.00
N ARG A 43 8.47 -10.82 -15.53
CA ARG A 43 8.58 -10.52 -16.96
C ARG A 43 9.35 -11.60 -17.73
N ARG A 44 10.36 -12.20 -17.11
CA ARG A 44 11.25 -13.17 -17.78
C ARG A 44 10.65 -14.56 -17.87
N THR A 45 9.71 -14.90 -16.99
CA THR A 45 8.98 -16.16 -17.07
C THR A 45 7.69 -15.96 -17.86
N ASN A 46 7.33 -16.92 -18.70
CA ASN A 46 6.00 -16.93 -19.33
C ASN A 46 4.90 -17.42 -18.36
N VAL A 47 5.21 -17.50 -17.06
CA VAL A 47 4.32 -18.01 -16.02
C VAL A 47 3.50 -16.89 -15.41
N TYR A 48 4.10 -15.71 -15.26
CA TYR A 48 3.46 -14.55 -14.68
C TYR A 48 3.17 -13.51 -15.76
N GLY A 49 2.09 -12.75 -15.56
CA GLY A 49 1.71 -11.65 -16.43
C GLY A 49 1.63 -10.35 -15.64
N PRO A 50 1.51 -9.20 -16.33
CA PRO A 50 1.22 -7.94 -15.67
C PRO A 50 -0.11 -8.01 -14.92
N ASP A 51 -0.17 -7.40 -13.74
CA ASP A 51 -1.26 -7.56 -12.79
C ASP A 51 -1.87 -6.20 -12.38
N ILE A 52 -3.11 -6.22 -11.85
CA ILE A 52 -3.86 -5.02 -11.43
C ILE A 52 -3.09 -4.20 -10.39
N GLU A 53 -2.58 -4.85 -9.34
CA GLU A 53 -1.94 -4.16 -8.23
C GLU A 53 -0.64 -3.50 -8.71
N SER A 54 0.22 -4.24 -9.41
CA SER A 54 1.48 -3.68 -9.92
C SER A 54 1.25 -2.57 -10.94
N THR A 55 0.26 -2.72 -11.83
CA THR A 55 -0.08 -1.69 -12.81
C THR A 55 -0.59 -0.42 -12.15
N ALA A 56 -1.51 -0.53 -11.18
CA ALA A 56 -2.02 0.63 -10.47
C ALA A 56 -0.94 1.29 -9.61
N GLN A 57 -0.06 0.50 -9.00
CA GLN A 57 1.09 0.98 -8.23
C GLN A 57 2.08 1.76 -9.10
N ALA A 58 2.44 1.25 -10.28
CA ALA A 58 3.26 1.95 -11.26
C ALA A 58 2.63 3.29 -11.66
N LEU A 59 1.33 3.30 -12.02
CA LEU A 59 0.60 4.51 -12.35
C LEU A 59 0.61 5.54 -11.21
N ASN A 60 0.41 5.09 -9.96
CA ASN A 60 0.47 5.95 -8.78
C ASN A 60 1.89 6.52 -8.55
N ILE A 61 2.94 5.76 -8.85
CA ILE A 61 4.32 6.27 -8.82
C ILE A 61 4.48 7.36 -9.88
N LEU A 62 4.06 7.10 -11.12
CA LEU A 62 4.17 8.05 -12.23
C LEU A 62 3.39 9.34 -11.97
N GLU A 63 2.17 9.25 -11.43
CA GLU A 63 1.38 10.42 -11.07
C GLU A 63 2.08 11.23 -9.98
N ARG A 64 2.44 10.59 -8.86
CA ARG A 64 3.08 11.26 -7.72
C ARG A 64 4.42 11.91 -8.07
N THR A 65 5.14 11.31 -9.00
CA THR A 65 6.44 11.82 -9.47
C THR A 65 6.33 12.80 -10.63
N GLY A 66 5.13 13.09 -11.13
CA GLY A 66 4.89 14.04 -12.22
C GLY A 66 5.24 13.49 -13.61
N LEU A 67 5.41 12.18 -13.75
CA LEU A 67 5.82 11.50 -14.97
C LEU A 67 4.64 10.98 -15.80
N ILE A 68 3.45 10.86 -15.20
CA ILE A 68 2.26 10.37 -15.93
C ILE A 68 1.90 11.27 -17.12
N GLY A 69 2.29 12.55 -17.09
CA GLY A 69 2.11 13.49 -18.20
C GLY A 69 2.90 13.13 -19.46
N ARG A 70 3.96 12.32 -19.35
CA ARG A 70 4.81 11.89 -20.47
C ARG A 70 4.18 10.78 -21.32
N TRP A 71 3.17 10.09 -20.79
CA TRP A 71 2.50 9.03 -21.53
C TRP A 71 1.73 9.56 -22.73
N SER A 72 1.97 8.93 -23.87
CA SER A 72 1.17 9.14 -25.08
C SER A 72 -0.28 8.69 -24.88
N ASP A 73 -1.19 9.19 -25.71
CA ASP A 73 -2.58 8.72 -25.73
C ASP A 73 -2.69 7.22 -25.97
N ARG A 74 -1.71 6.65 -26.70
CA ARG A 74 -1.64 5.22 -26.98
C ARG A 74 -1.37 4.43 -25.71
N MET A 75 -0.35 4.79 -24.94
CA MET A 75 -0.04 4.14 -23.64
C MET A 75 -1.24 4.23 -22.70
N ARG A 76 -1.85 5.43 -22.60
CA ARG A 76 -3.08 5.65 -21.81
C ARG A 76 -4.21 4.71 -22.22
N ARG A 77 -4.53 4.62 -23.53
CA ARG A 77 -5.57 3.72 -24.04
C ARG A 77 -5.25 2.24 -23.78
N LYS A 78 -3.99 1.82 -23.88
CA LYS A 78 -3.58 0.44 -23.55
C LYS A 78 -3.82 0.15 -22.06
N ALA A 79 -3.39 1.04 -21.17
CA ALA A 79 -3.65 0.90 -19.73
C ALA A 79 -5.14 0.91 -19.37
N VAL A 80 -5.96 1.73 -20.02
CA VAL A 80 -7.43 1.69 -19.84
C VAL A 80 -7.98 0.31 -20.22
N ARG A 81 -7.61 -0.20 -21.40
CA ARG A 81 -8.03 -1.55 -21.84
C ARG A 81 -7.52 -2.63 -20.90
N PHE A 82 -6.33 -2.49 -20.33
CA PHE A 82 -5.77 -3.44 -19.38
C PHE A 82 -6.67 -3.65 -18.16
N PHE A 83 -7.16 -2.57 -17.54
CA PHE A 83 -8.08 -2.67 -16.40
C PHE A 83 -9.47 -3.12 -16.82
N GLN A 84 -10.00 -2.56 -17.89
CA GLN A 84 -11.32 -2.90 -18.42
C GLN A 84 -11.44 -4.38 -18.80
N ALA A 85 -10.41 -4.98 -19.41
CA ALA A 85 -10.39 -6.40 -19.77
C ALA A 85 -10.34 -7.36 -18.56
N ARG A 86 -10.07 -6.84 -17.37
CA ARG A 86 -10.07 -7.60 -16.10
C ARG A 86 -11.38 -7.44 -15.33
N GLN A 87 -12.31 -6.66 -15.86
CA GLN A 87 -13.63 -6.53 -15.27
C GLN A 87 -14.49 -7.72 -15.68
N ASP A 88 -15.02 -8.41 -14.69
CA ASP A 88 -15.95 -9.51 -14.86
C ASP A 88 -17.33 -8.95 -15.25
N PRO A 89 -17.92 -9.38 -16.38
CA PRO A 89 -19.15 -8.79 -16.90
C PRO A 89 -20.39 -9.09 -16.03
N ASP A 90 -20.36 -10.19 -15.27
CA ASP A 90 -21.51 -10.65 -14.48
C ASP A 90 -21.54 -9.96 -13.10
N THR A 91 -20.37 -9.78 -12.50
CA THR A 91 -20.23 -9.23 -11.15
C THR A 91 -19.84 -7.75 -11.12
N GLY A 92 -19.29 -7.23 -12.21
CA GLY A 92 -18.70 -5.89 -12.30
C GLY A 92 -17.39 -5.73 -11.51
N LEU A 93 -16.89 -6.78 -10.86
CA LEU A 93 -15.66 -6.79 -10.07
C LEU A 93 -14.42 -7.03 -10.94
N PHE A 94 -13.24 -6.74 -10.40
CA PHE A 94 -11.97 -6.85 -11.13
C PHE A 94 -11.13 -8.00 -10.59
N TYR A 95 -10.58 -8.83 -11.49
CA TYR A 95 -9.81 -10.01 -11.11
C TYR A 95 -8.48 -10.16 -11.86
N HIS A 96 -7.50 -10.75 -11.18
CA HIS A 96 -6.29 -11.32 -11.77
C HIS A 96 -6.63 -12.65 -12.46
N ALA A 97 -5.67 -13.15 -13.24
CA ALA A 97 -5.76 -14.49 -13.82
C ALA A 97 -5.72 -15.61 -12.77
N ASP A 98 -5.10 -15.36 -11.61
CA ASP A 98 -5.02 -16.34 -10.52
C ASP A 98 -6.40 -16.53 -9.85
N PRO A 99 -6.95 -17.77 -9.86
CA PRO A 99 -8.27 -18.03 -9.28
C PRO A 99 -8.31 -17.85 -7.76
N ASN A 100 -7.17 -17.94 -7.06
CA ASN A 100 -7.11 -17.77 -5.61
C ASN A 100 -7.51 -16.37 -5.17
N MET A 101 -7.39 -15.36 -6.04
CA MET A 101 -7.83 -14.01 -5.73
C MET A 101 -9.31 -13.95 -5.35
N ARG A 102 -10.17 -14.77 -5.96
CA ARG A 102 -11.60 -14.82 -5.66
C ARG A 102 -11.90 -15.32 -4.25
N LEU A 103 -10.93 -16.00 -3.62
CA LEU A 103 -11.04 -16.56 -2.27
C LEU A 103 -10.61 -15.57 -1.18
N ASP A 104 -10.02 -14.43 -1.54
CA ASP A 104 -9.60 -13.40 -0.60
C ASP A 104 -10.37 -12.09 -0.81
N GLY A 105 -11.37 -11.85 0.04
CA GLY A 105 -12.17 -10.62 0.00
C GLY A 105 -11.32 -9.34 0.10
N VAL A 106 -10.17 -9.39 0.78
CA VAL A 106 -9.23 -8.26 0.83
C VAL A 106 -8.62 -7.99 -0.54
N SER A 107 -8.12 -9.03 -1.22
CA SER A 107 -7.56 -8.91 -2.57
C SER A 107 -8.61 -8.42 -3.59
N VAL A 108 -9.85 -8.92 -3.52
CA VAL A 108 -10.95 -8.45 -4.37
C VAL A 108 -11.26 -6.98 -4.14
N ALA A 109 -11.41 -6.56 -2.87
CA ALA A 109 -11.68 -5.15 -2.54
C ALA A 109 -10.54 -4.23 -2.97
N ARG A 110 -9.28 -4.67 -2.84
CA ARG A 110 -8.11 -3.92 -3.29
C ARG A 110 -8.06 -3.76 -4.80
N ALA A 111 -8.29 -4.82 -5.57
CA ALA A 111 -8.30 -4.74 -7.02
C ALA A 111 -9.41 -3.86 -7.57
N LEU A 112 -10.59 -3.88 -6.94
CA LEU A 112 -11.66 -2.95 -7.25
C LEU A 112 -11.20 -1.49 -7.05
N GLY A 113 -10.64 -1.18 -5.88
CA GLY A 113 -10.13 0.15 -5.57
C GLY A 113 -9.03 0.62 -6.52
N TYR A 114 -8.06 -0.26 -6.82
CA TYR A 114 -6.96 0.03 -7.75
C TYR A 114 -7.46 0.27 -9.17
N SER A 115 -8.34 -0.58 -9.68
CA SER A 115 -8.84 -0.48 -11.06
C SER A 115 -9.67 0.79 -11.25
N LEU A 116 -10.60 1.09 -10.33
CA LEU A 116 -11.39 2.32 -10.40
C LEU A 116 -10.54 3.58 -10.20
N GLY A 117 -9.54 3.52 -9.33
CA GLY A 117 -8.58 4.60 -9.15
C GLY A 117 -7.79 4.90 -10.42
N ALA A 118 -7.25 3.86 -11.06
CA ALA A 118 -6.48 3.97 -12.29
C ALA A 118 -7.33 4.43 -13.48
N LEU A 119 -8.55 3.88 -13.65
CA LEU A 119 -9.46 4.31 -14.71
C LEU A 119 -9.80 5.80 -14.59
N ARG A 120 -10.16 6.26 -13.39
CA ARG A 120 -10.42 7.68 -13.13
C ARG A 120 -9.20 8.56 -13.40
N MET A 121 -8.01 8.14 -12.94
CA MET A 121 -6.75 8.85 -13.20
C MET A 121 -6.48 9.00 -14.71
N LEU A 122 -6.84 7.99 -15.49
CA LEU A 122 -6.69 7.96 -16.94
C LEU A 122 -7.87 8.59 -17.70
N GLY A 123 -8.86 9.15 -17.00
CA GLY A 123 -10.05 9.76 -17.61
C GLY A 123 -11.01 8.76 -18.27
N ALA A 124 -11.07 7.54 -17.75
CA ALA A 124 -11.91 6.45 -18.26
C ALA A 124 -12.86 5.91 -17.19
N GLU A 125 -13.88 5.18 -17.65
CA GLU A 125 -14.89 4.51 -16.83
C GLU A 125 -14.75 2.98 -16.93
N PRO A 126 -15.26 2.21 -15.95
CA PRO A 126 -15.42 0.76 -16.08
C PRO A 126 -16.34 0.40 -17.27
N LEU A 127 -16.16 -0.81 -17.84
CA LEU A 127 -17.01 -1.31 -18.94
C LEU A 127 -18.38 -1.77 -18.45
N HIS A 128 -18.42 -2.35 -17.26
CA HIS A 128 -19.62 -2.91 -16.66
C HIS A 128 -19.99 -2.14 -15.39
N PRO A 129 -21.28 -2.07 -15.02
CA PRO A 129 -21.71 -1.44 -13.78
C PRO A 129 -20.97 -2.03 -12.58
N VAL A 130 -20.38 -1.16 -11.77
CA VAL A 130 -19.81 -1.57 -10.49
C VAL A 130 -20.97 -1.74 -9.51
N PRO A 131 -21.05 -2.85 -8.76
CA PRO A 131 -22.18 -3.08 -7.89
C PRO A 131 -22.28 -2.01 -6.79
N GLU A 132 -23.39 -1.26 -6.76
CA GLU A 132 -23.76 -0.39 -5.62
C GLU A 132 -23.93 -1.22 -4.34
N ARG A 133 -24.48 -2.42 -4.50
CA ARG A 133 -24.42 -3.54 -3.56
C ARG A 133 -24.22 -4.80 -4.38
N SER A 134 -23.15 -5.53 -4.11
CA SER A 134 -22.97 -6.82 -4.77
C SER A 134 -23.93 -7.84 -4.13
N PRO A 135 -24.44 -8.83 -4.88
CA PRO A 135 -24.96 -10.08 -4.30
C PRO A 135 -23.96 -10.74 -3.34
N ALA A 136 -22.67 -10.37 -3.43
CA ALA A 136 -21.62 -10.72 -2.50
C ALA A 136 -21.52 -9.80 -1.27
N THR A 137 -22.59 -9.06 -0.91
CA THR A 137 -22.61 -8.31 0.36
C THR A 137 -22.46 -9.32 1.50
N PRO A 138 -21.39 -9.23 2.32
CA PRO A 138 -21.12 -10.26 3.31
C PRO A 138 -22.23 -10.37 4.35
N ALA A 139 -22.46 -11.56 4.90
CA ALA A 139 -23.50 -11.81 5.90
C ALA A 139 -23.39 -10.86 7.12
N TYR A 140 -22.18 -10.45 7.48
CA TYR A 140 -21.97 -9.50 8.57
C TYR A 140 -22.54 -8.09 8.31
N MET A 141 -22.93 -7.76 7.07
CA MET A 141 -23.56 -6.49 6.70
C MET A 141 -25.09 -6.51 6.78
N GLU A 142 -25.69 -7.59 7.28
CA GLU A 142 -27.15 -7.72 7.40
C GLU A 142 -27.75 -6.72 8.41
N SER A 143 -27.08 -6.54 9.55
CA SER A 143 -27.49 -5.59 10.59
C SER A 143 -26.27 -5.02 11.33
N PRO A 144 -26.39 -3.86 12.02
CA PRO A 144 -25.32 -3.34 12.87
C PRO A 144 -24.89 -4.33 13.96
N ALA A 145 -25.83 -5.11 14.51
CA ALA A 145 -25.53 -6.13 15.51
C ALA A 145 -24.68 -7.26 14.92
N ALA A 146 -25.06 -7.80 13.75
CA ALA A 146 -24.28 -8.81 13.04
C ALA A 146 -22.88 -8.31 12.66
N TYR A 147 -22.78 -7.04 12.26
CA TYR A 147 -21.49 -6.42 11.98
C TYR A 147 -20.61 -6.31 13.24
N GLY A 148 -21.20 -5.89 14.36
CA GLY A 148 -20.52 -5.87 15.66
C GLY A 148 -20.05 -7.26 16.09
N GLU A 149 -20.85 -8.30 15.88
CA GLU A 149 -20.49 -9.69 16.18
C GLU A 149 -19.31 -10.15 15.33
N TRP A 150 -19.36 -9.87 14.03
CA TRP A 150 -18.26 -10.16 13.12
C TRP A 150 -16.98 -9.41 13.50
N LEU A 151 -17.05 -8.12 13.82
CA LEU A 151 -15.87 -7.38 14.29
C LEU A 151 -15.20 -8.05 15.48
N ARG A 152 -16.00 -8.58 16.42
CA ARG A 152 -15.51 -9.31 17.60
C ARG A 152 -14.94 -10.69 17.27
N SER A 153 -15.29 -11.28 16.12
CA SER A 153 -14.77 -12.59 15.70
C SER A 153 -13.49 -12.50 14.89
N VAL A 154 -13.13 -11.32 14.34
CA VAL A 154 -11.86 -11.13 13.63
C VAL A 154 -10.69 -11.31 14.60
N SER A 155 -9.82 -12.28 14.30
CA SER A 155 -8.60 -12.49 15.08
C SER A 155 -7.66 -11.30 14.91
N LEU A 156 -7.00 -10.89 16.00
CA LEU A 156 -5.92 -9.90 15.97
C LEU A 156 -4.57 -10.50 16.39
N SER A 157 -4.44 -11.83 16.36
CA SER A 157 -3.21 -12.59 16.66
C SER A 157 -2.03 -12.20 15.75
N ASN A 158 -2.33 -11.86 14.50
CA ASN A 158 -1.46 -11.05 13.65
C ASN A 158 -2.18 -9.72 13.37
N SER A 159 -1.71 -8.66 14.03
CA SER A 159 -2.36 -7.34 13.97
C SER A 159 -2.47 -6.81 12.53
N TRP A 160 -1.46 -7.00 11.69
CA TRP A 160 -1.53 -6.55 10.29
C TRP A 160 -2.72 -7.17 9.57
N ARG A 161 -2.86 -8.50 9.57
CA ARG A 161 -3.92 -9.16 8.79
C ARG A 161 -5.30 -8.89 9.37
N GLY A 162 -5.46 -9.00 10.68
CA GLY A 162 -6.74 -8.77 11.35
C GLY A 162 -7.25 -7.35 11.14
N CYS A 163 -6.38 -6.35 11.29
CA CYS A 163 -6.72 -4.97 11.02
C CYS A 163 -6.96 -4.70 9.52
N ASP A 164 -6.27 -5.39 8.59
CA ASP A 164 -6.52 -5.25 7.15
C ASP A 164 -7.90 -5.78 6.75
N ILE A 165 -8.35 -6.88 7.37
CA ILE A 165 -9.70 -7.42 7.20
C ILE A 165 -10.75 -6.41 7.69
N ILE A 166 -10.58 -5.88 8.90
CA ILE A 166 -11.48 -4.85 9.44
C ILE A 166 -11.49 -3.62 8.53
N ALA A 167 -10.31 -3.11 8.15
CA ALA A 167 -10.19 -1.92 7.30
C ALA A 167 -10.84 -2.11 5.92
N SER A 168 -10.76 -3.32 5.37
CA SER A 168 -11.35 -3.68 4.07
C SER A 168 -12.87 -3.70 4.10
N SER A 169 -13.51 -3.93 5.25
CA SER A 169 -14.98 -3.85 5.35
C SER A 169 -15.55 -2.45 5.06
N ALA A 170 -14.71 -1.39 5.13
CA ALA A 170 -15.12 -0.03 4.84
C ALA A 170 -15.73 0.14 3.44
N VAL A 171 -15.39 -0.70 2.45
CA VAL A 171 -15.98 -0.60 1.12
C VAL A 171 -17.49 -0.84 1.18
N HIS A 172 -17.93 -1.81 1.99
CA HIS A 172 -19.34 -2.14 2.16
C HIS A 172 -20.07 -1.06 2.95
N LEU A 173 -19.40 -0.50 3.96
CA LEU A 173 -19.96 0.61 4.73
C LEU A 173 -20.15 1.85 3.86
N LEU A 174 -19.17 2.22 3.03
CA LEU A 174 -19.24 3.40 2.18
C LEU A 174 -20.31 3.29 1.09
N ALA A 175 -20.65 2.07 0.68
CA ALA A 175 -21.77 1.79 -0.22
C ALA A 175 -23.16 2.02 0.42
N LEU A 176 -23.25 2.15 1.75
CA LEU A 176 -24.50 2.47 2.43
C LEU A 176 -24.79 3.98 2.41
N PRO A 177 -26.07 4.38 2.26
CA PRO A 177 -26.51 5.74 2.55
C PRO A 177 -26.09 6.19 3.97
N PRO A 178 -25.71 7.47 4.17
CA PRO A 178 -25.15 7.96 5.44
C PRO A 178 -25.97 7.60 6.69
N GLU A 179 -27.29 7.70 6.61
CA GLU A 179 -28.23 7.40 7.70
C GLU A 179 -28.25 5.92 8.07
N LYS A 180 -28.12 5.03 7.08
CA LYS A 180 -28.04 3.57 7.30
C LYS A 180 -26.64 3.14 7.73
N ARG A 181 -25.61 3.89 7.35
CA ARG A 181 -24.21 3.63 7.68
C ARG A 181 -23.85 3.97 9.13
N ALA A 182 -24.44 5.03 9.67
CA ALA A 182 -24.08 5.57 10.98
C ALA A 182 -24.12 4.54 12.14
N PRO A 183 -25.12 3.63 12.23
CA PRO A 183 -25.13 2.60 13.27
C PRO A 183 -23.96 1.61 13.17
N TYR A 184 -23.59 1.17 11.95
CA TYR A 184 -22.46 0.26 11.74
C TYR A 184 -21.13 0.91 12.12
N VAL A 185 -20.94 2.18 11.72
CA VAL A 185 -19.74 2.95 12.03
C VAL A 185 -19.61 3.16 13.54
N ARG A 186 -20.73 3.34 14.25
CA ARG A 186 -20.75 3.42 15.72
C ARG A 186 -20.27 2.11 16.35
N GLU A 187 -20.78 0.96 15.91
CA GLU A 187 -20.32 -0.35 16.37
C GLU A 187 -18.82 -0.55 16.12
N ALA A 188 -18.33 -0.17 14.93
CA ALA A 188 -16.91 -0.23 14.59
C ALA A 188 -16.05 0.53 15.58
N PHE A 189 -16.31 1.83 15.74
CA PHE A 189 -15.47 2.66 16.60
C PHE A 189 -15.64 2.35 18.09
N ALA A 190 -16.83 1.94 18.53
CA ALA A 190 -17.02 1.48 19.91
C ALA A 190 -16.18 0.23 20.20
N HIS A 191 -16.15 -0.74 19.28
CA HIS A 191 -15.31 -1.92 19.39
C HIS A 191 -13.82 -1.55 19.36
N LEU A 192 -13.37 -0.82 18.33
CA LEU A 192 -11.96 -0.46 18.13
C LEU A 192 -11.39 0.34 19.30
N ASN A 193 -12.15 1.28 19.87
CA ASN A 193 -11.74 2.05 21.04
C ASN A 193 -11.60 1.17 22.29
N ARG A 194 -12.45 0.14 22.44
CA ARG A 194 -12.42 -0.77 23.58
C ARG A 194 -11.20 -1.69 23.55
N ILE A 195 -10.74 -2.08 22.36
CA ILE A 195 -9.65 -3.05 22.19
C ILE A 195 -8.28 -2.42 21.92
N GLN A 196 -8.20 -1.10 21.78
CA GLN A 196 -6.92 -0.41 21.62
C GLN A 196 -6.11 -0.51 22.93
N ASP A 197 -4.87 -0.95 22.82
CA ASP A 197 -3.95 -1.06 23.95
C ASP A 197 -3.71 0.33 24.58
N PRO A 198 -3.95 0.52 25.88
CA PRO A 198 -3.90 1.84 26.49
C PRO A 198 -2.48 2.38 26.70
N GLU A 199 -1.47 1.51 26.69
CA GLU A 199 -0.08 1.86 26.99
C GLU A 199 0.69 2.18 25.70
N SER A 200 0.62 1.28 24.73
CA SER A 200 1.27 1.41 23.42
C SER A 200 0.43 2.19 22.41
N GLY A 201 -0.89 2.25 22.60
CA GLY A 201 -1.81 2.85 21.62
C GLY A 201 -2.02 2.01 20.37
N LEU A 202 -1.41 0.82 20.28
CA LEU A 202 -1.49 -0.05 19.10
C LEU A 202 -2.67 -1.04 19.22
N TRP A 203 -3.06 -1.63 18.10
CA TRP A 203 -4.05 -2.71 18.06
C TRP A 203 -3.40 -4.08 17.88
N GLY A 204 -4.03 -5.10 18.43
CA GLY A 204 -3.68 -6.51 18.20
C GLY A 204 -2.34 -6.94 18.75
N GLU A 205 -1.91 -8.12 18.30
CA GLU A 205 -0.72 -8.85 18.74
C GLU A 205 0.35 -8.95 17.63
N GLY A 206 1.47 -9.58 17.95
CA GLY A 206 2.66 -9.71 17.08
C GLY A 206 3.80 -8.80 17.51
N THR A 207 4.87 -8.76 16.71
CA THR A 207 6.01 -7.85 16.92
C THR A 207 5.57 -6.38 16.89
N ARG A 208 6.40 -5.46 17.40
CA ARG A 208 6.06 -4.02 17.39
C ARG A 208 5.77 -3.53 15.97
N TYR A 209 6.55 -3.93 14.97
CA TYR A 209 6.30 -3.61 13.57
C TYR A 209 4.99 -4.20 13.01
N VAL A 210 4.61 -5.42 13.40
CA VAL A 210 3.31 -6.02 13.00
C VAL A 210 2.15 -5.24 13.61
N ARG A 211 2.23 -4.87 14.90
CA ARG A 211 1.23 -4.04 15.59
C ARG A 211 1.13 -2.61 15.03
N ILE A 212 2.26 -2.01 14.65
CA ILE A 212 2.28 -0.71 13.95
C ILE A 212 1.64 -0.85 12.56
N SER A 213 1.91 -1.94 11.85
CA SER A 213 1.32 -2.18 10.53
C SER A 213 -0.20 -2.39 10.61
N GLY A 214 -0.71 -3.09 11.62
CA GLY A 214 -2.15 -3.17 11.87
C GLY A 214 -2.77 -1.83 12.25
N THR A 215 -2.10 -1.07 13.12
CA THR A 215 -2.47 0.32 13.46
C THR A 215 -2.54 1.22 12.22
N PHE A 216 -1.59 1.07 11.29
CA PHE A 216 -1.60 1.78 10.01
C PHE A 216 -2.84 1.42 9.16
N LYS A 217 -3.27 0.15 9.14
CA LYS A 217 -4.50 -0.27 8.44
C LYS A 217 -5.74 0.35 9.06
N LEU A 218 -5.85 0.35 10.38
CA LEU A 218 -6.97 0.99 11.07
C LEU A 218 -6.95 2.51 10.89
N HIS A 219 -5.79 3.16 10.85
CA HIS A 219 -5.70 4.58 10.52
C HIS A 219 -6.40 4.91 9.19
N ILE A 220 -6.21 4.10 8.14
CA ILE A 220 -6.92 4.28 6.86
C ILE A 220 -8.44 4.18 7.06
N PHE A 221 -8.92 3.27 7.92
CA PHE A 221 -10.33 3.15 8.25
C PHE A 221 -10.85 4.42 8.96
N TYR A 222 -10.14 4.91 9.98
CA TYR A 222 -10.46 6.16 10.69
C TYR A 222 -10.54 7.35 9.72
N GLU A 223 -9.55 7.50 8.84
CA GLU A 223 -9.48 8.57 7.83
C GLU A 223 -10.69 8.53 6.87
N ARG A 224 -11.06 7.35 6.36
CA ARG A 224 -12.22 7.18 5.45
C ARG A 224 -13.54 7.65 6.04
N PHE A 225 -13.70 7.60 7.37
CA PHE A 225 -14.90 8.06 8.06
C PHE A 225 -14.73 9.41 8.74
N GLY A 226 -13.61 10.10 8.52
CA GLY A 226 -13.34 11.41 9.11
C GLY A 226 -13.25 11.39 10.63
N VAL A 227 -12.89 10.25 11.22
CA VAL A 227 -12.78 10.10 12.69
C VAL A 227 -11.32 10.29 13.10
N PRO A 228 -11.03 11.15 14.09
CA PRO A 228 -9.67 11.33 14.58
C PRO A 228 -9.08 10.03 15.15
N LEU A 229 -7.82 9.74 14.79
CA LEU A 229 -7.08 8.61 15.37
C LEU A 229 -6.89 8.82 16.89
N PRO A 230 -7.28 7.86 17.75
CA PRO A 230 -7.09 7.95 19.20
C PRO A 230 -5.65 7.65 19.62
N ARG A 231 -5.27 8.08 20.83
CA ARG A 231 -3.98 7.76 21.48
C ARG A 231 -2.73 8.07 20.65
N LYS A 232 -2.75 9.20 19.92
CA LYS A 232 -1.63 9.60 19.05
C LYS A 232 -0.29 9.69 19.77
N ALA A 233 -0.28 10.09 21.05
CA ALA A 233 0.95 10.20 21.83
C ALA A 233 1.55 8.82 22.14
N GLU A 234 0.72 7.85 22.50
CA GLU A 234 1.12 6.46 22.74
C GLU A 234 1.64 5.82 21.44
N ILE A 235 0.92 6.00 20.34
CA ILE A 235 1.33 5.50 19.01
C ILE A 235 2.68 6.11 18.61
N TYR A 236 2.87 7.41 18.82
CA TYR A 236 4.13 8.10 18.56
C TYR A 236 5.30 7.49 19.34
N ARG A 237 5.14 7.28 20.65
CA ARG A 237 6.17 6.65 21.49
C ARG A 237 6.52 5.25 21.00
N SER A 238 5.50 4.43 20.72
CA SER A 238 5.68 3.07 20.21
C SER A 238 6.42 3.05 18.88
N ILE A 239 6.12 3.98 17.96
CA ILE A 239 6.85 4.11 16.69
C ILE A 239 8.32 4.45 16.95
N LEU A 240 8.60 5.42 17.80
CA LEU A 240 9.97 5.87 18.04
C LEU A 240 10.82 4.79 18.73
N GLU A 241 10.27 4.10 19.72
CA GLU A 241 10.90 2.94 20.36
C GLU A 241 11.21 1.84 19.34
N THR A 242 10.23 1.50 18.49
CA THR A 242 10.41 0.47 17.45
C THR A 242 11.50 0.86 16.45
N LEU A 243 11.53 2.11 15.98
CA LEU A 243 12.55 2.56 15.03
C LEU A 243 13.97 2.50 15.59
N ARG A 244 14.12 2.69 16.91
CA ARG A 244 15.41 2.68 17.62
C ARG A 244 15.90 1.28 17.98
N GLU A 245 14.98 0.38 18.33
CA GLU A 245 15.32 -0.91 18.94
C GLU A 245 15.14 -2.10 17.98
N ASP A 246 14.19 -2.02 17.05
CA ASP A 246 13.82 -3.17 16.22
C ASP A 246 14.41 -3.05 14.80
N GLU A 247 14.86 -4.18 14.27
CA GLU A 247 15.36 -4.25 12.90
C GLU A 247 14.21 -4.27 11.87
N ALA A 248 14.17 -3.26 11.00
CA ALA A 248 13.26 -3.26 9.86
C ALA A 248 13.77 -4.17 8.73
N THR A 249 13.23 -5.39 8.66
CA THR A 249 13.57 -6.38 7.62
C THR A 249 12.67 -6.35 6.39
N ASP A 250 11.61 -5.55 6.43
CA ASP A 250 10.59 -5.46 5.39
C ASP A 250 10.25 -3.99 5.07
N MET A 251 10.04 -3.65 3.78
CA MET A 251 9.73 -2.27 3.35
C MET A 251 8.49 -1.67 4.05
N CYS A 252 7.50 -2.50 4.41
CA CYS A 252 6.30 -2.07 5.12
C CYS A 252 6.61 -1.68 6.56
N TYR A 253 7.59 -2.34 7.19
CA TYR A 253 8.05 -1.99 8.52
C TYR A 253 8.72 -0.61 8.52
N ILE A 254 9.26 -0.18 7.39
CA ILE A 254 9.80 1.18 7.22
C ILE A 254 8.67 2.17 6.88
N ARG A 255 7.84 1.85 5.89
CA ARG A 255 6.85 2.79 5.34
C ARG A 255 5.68 3.07 6.27
N ASN A 256 5.18 2.07 6.99
CA ASN A 256 3.98 2.20 7.81
C ASN A 256 4.15 3.16 9.01
N PRO A 257 5.25 3.08 9.80
CA PRO A 257 5.50 4.06 10.84
C PRO A 257 5.54 5.50 10.31
N ILE A 258 6.25 5.74 9.19
CA ILE A 258 6.40 7.08 8.62
C ILE A 258 5.07 7.62 8.09
N SER A 259 4.24 6.76 7.48
CA SER A 259 2.90 7.15 7.04
C SER A 259 1.99 7.52 8.21
N LEU A 260 2.08 6.80 9.33
CA LEU A 260 1.35 7.12 10.56
C LEU A 260 1.82 8.44 11.17
N LEU A 261 3.13 8.68 11.24
CA LEU A 261 3.67 9.94 11.74
C LEU A 261 3.15 11.13 10.93
N ALA A 262 3.22 11.02 9.59
CA ALA A 262 2.73 12.06 8.67
C ALA A 262 1.22 12.32 8.88
N SER A 263 0.42 11.25 8.98
CA SER A 263 -1.02 11.39 9.10
C SER A 263 -1.50 11.90 10.46
N MET A 264 -0.76 11.60 11.54
CA MET A 264 -1.11 12.09 12.87
C MET A 264 -0.91 13.60 13.02
N ARG A 265 -0.05 14.21 12.18
CA ARG A 265 0.28 15.65 12.17
C ARG A 265 0.73 16.16 13.54
N LEU A 266 1.59 15.40 14.20
CA LEU A 266 2.15 15.76 15.50
C LEU A 266 3.30 16.76 15.35
N ALA A 267 3.52 17.56 16.39
CA ALA A 267 4.74 18.35 16.50
C ALA A 267 5.87 17.42 16.95
N ILE A 268 6.73 17.02 16.01
CA ILE A 268 7.90 16.17 16.28
C ILE A 268 9.09 17.07 16.65
N PRO A 269 9.78 16.82 17.78
CA PRO A 269 11.02 17.52 18.13
C PRO A 269 12.05 17.44 16.99
N ALA A 270 12.79 18.52 16.77
CA ALA A 270 13.67 18.62 15.61
C ALA A 270 14.75 17.52 15.56
N GLU A 271 15.31 17.17 16.73
CA GLU A 271 16.32 16.11 16.86
C GLU A 271 15.73 14.73 16.55
N GLU A 272 14.54 14.43 17.06
CA GLU A 272 13.84 13.17 16.81
C GLU A 272 13.43 13.06 15.34
N LEU A 273 12.98 14.15 14.72
CA LEU A 273 12.65 14.16 13.29
C LEU A 273 13.88 13.88 12.42
N GLU A 274 15.03 14.43 12.78
CA GLU A 274 16.27 14.13 12.09
C GLU A 274 16.67 12.66 12.24
N GLU A 275 16.62 12.14 13.46
CA GLU A 275 16.89 10.73 13.77
C GLU A 275 15.96 9.79 12.98
N ILE A 276 14.65 10.09 12.94
CA ILE A 276 13.64 9.35 12.17
C ILE A 276 14.02 9.32 10.69
N CYS A 277 14.36 10.47 10.10
CA CYS A 277 14.78 10.54 8.70
C CYS A 277 16.04 9.68 8.44
N GLU A 278 17.06 9.79 9.29
CA GLU A 278 18.31 9.04 9.14
C GLU A 278 18.09 7.51 9.24
N MET A 279 17.37 7.05 10.26
CA MET A 279 17.03 5.64 10.44
C MET A 279 16.21 5.11 9.25
N THR A 280 15.22 5.87 8.81
CA THR A 280 14.34 5.49 7.70
C THR A 280 15.11 5.35 6.40
N LEU A 281 15.92 6.34 6.02
CA LEU A 281 16.70 6.31 4.78
C LEU A 281 17.75 5.21 4.78
N ARG A 282 18.39 4.97 5.93
CA ARG A 282 19.35 3.87 6.10
C ARG A 282 18.68 2.52 5.93
N ASN A 283 17.53 2.29 6.58
CA ASN A 283 16.79 1.03 6.45
C ASN A 283 16.28 0.83 5.01
N MET A 284 15.76 1.88 4.38
CA MET A 284 15.28 1.82 2.99
C MET A 284 16.41 1.46 2.02
N GLY A 285 17.61 2.02 2.21
CA GLY A 285 18.79 1.71 1.39
C GLY A 285 19.20 0.24 1.44
N ARG A 286 18.97 -0.47 2.55
CA ARG A 286 19.27 -1.91 2.69
C ARG A 286 18.36 -2.80 1.84
N LEU A 287 17.22 -2.29 1.40
CA LEU A 287 16.27 -2.98 0.53
C LEU A 287 16.50 -2.65 -0.95
N LYS A 288 17.49 -1.82 -1.28
CA LYS A 288 17.87 -1.52 -2.65
C LYS A 288 18.51 -2.75 -3.30
N GLN A 289 18.05 -3.09 -4.50
CA GLN A 289 18.55 -4.23 -5.27
C GLN A 289 19.46 -3.78 -6.42
N GLY A 290 20.28 -4.72 -6.90
CA GLY A 290 21.25 -4.49 -7.97
C GLY A 290 20.64 -4.21 -9.34
N ASP A 291 19.35 -4.50 -9.52
CA ASP A 291 18.60 -4.28 -10.77
C ASP A 291 18.02 -2.87 -10.91
N GLY A 292 18.21 -1.98 -9.93
CA GLY A 292 17.60 -0.65 -9.92
C GLY A 292 16.37 -0.53 -9.02
N GLY A 293 15.67 -1.63 -8.73
CA GLY A 293 14.47 -1.61 -7.90
C GLY A 293 14.75 -1.71 -6.39
N PHE A 294 13.67 -1.73 -5.61
CA PHE A 294 13.67 -2.02 -4.18
C PHE A 294 12.91 -3.32 -3.93
N SER A 295 13.33 -4.12 -2.95
CA SER A 295 12.67 -5.36 -2.59
C SER A 295 11.83 -5.23 -1.32
N ARG A 296 10.84 -6.11 -1.18
CA ARG A 296 10.00 -6.19 0.02
C ARG A 296 10.76 -6.62 1.26
N GLU A 297 11.71 -7.54 1.13
CA GLU A 297 12.54 -8.04 2.24
C GLU A 297 14.03 -7.88 1.95
N LEU A 298 14.86 -8.03 2.99
CA LEU A 298 16.31 -7.95 2.86
C LEU A 298 16.82 -9.00 1.83
N GLY A 299 17.44 -8.51 0.78
CA GLY A 299 18.09 -9.31 -0.25
C GLY A 299 17.16 -10.03 -1.23
N HIS A 300 15.83 -9.91 -1.11
CA HIS A 300 14.91 -10.58 -2.04
C HIS A 300 13.49 -9.96 -2.09
N SER A 301 12.85 -10.06 -3.25
CA SER A 301 11.42 -9.80 -3.41
C SER A 301 10.59 -10.91 -2.77
N VAL A 302 9.32 -10.63 -2.48
CA VAL A 302 8.39 -11.66 -1.97
C VAL A 302 7.52 -12.17 -3.12
N PRO A 303 7.38 -13.48 -3.32
CA PRO A 303 6.66 -14.02 -4.47
C PRO A 303 5.15 -13.73 -4.42
N ALA A 304 4.57 -13.63 -3.21
CA ALA A 304 3.13 -13.44 -3.00
C ALA A 304 2.87 -12.30 -2.00
N PRO A 305 2.75 -11.03 -2.45
CA PRO A 305 2.64 -9.88 -1.55
C PRO A 305 1.34 -9.87 -0.71
N ASN A 306 0.30 -10.59 -1.13
CA ASN A 306 -0.98 -10.67 -0.42
C ASN A 306 -0.91 -11.44 0.90
N VAL A 307 0.09 -12.29 1.09
CA VAL A 307 0.30 -13.06 2.34
C VAL A 307 1.65 -12.79 3.01
N ALA A 308 2.54 -12.03 2.37
CA ALA A 308 3.94 -11.86 2.76
C ALA A 308 4.19 -11.21 4.13
N GLN A 309 3.19 -10.62 4.78
CA GLN A 309 3.33 -10.04 6.12
C GLN A 309 3.08 -11.03 7.26
N VAL A 310 2.61 -12.25 6.96
CA VAL A 310 2.69 -13.36 7.91
C VAL A 310 4.05 -14.02 7.72
N LYS A 311 4.98 -13.73 8.63
CA LYS A 311 6.39 -14.14 8.53
C LYS A 311 6.59 -15.61 8.93
N PRO A 312 7.73 -16.25 8.55
CA PRO A 312 8.04 -17.59 9.04
C PRO A 312 7.97 -17.69 10.56
N GLY A 313 7.18 -18.63 11.07
CA GLY A 313 6.93 -18.79 12.51
C GLY A 313 5.72 -18.01 13.04
N GLU A 314 5.12 -17.14 12.24
CA GLU A 314 3.83 -16.52 12.53
C GLU A 314 2.69 -17.34 11.91
N ALA A 315 1.47 -17.14 12.42
CA ALA A 315 0.25 -17.69 11.85
C ALA A 315 -0.89 -16.70 11.97
N TYR A 316 -1.85 -16.79 11.06
CA TYR A 316 -3.13 -16.11 11.17
C TYR A 316 -4.25 -17.09 10.81
N PRO A 317 -5.33 -17.18 11.61
CA PRO A 317 -6.46 -18.04 11.28
C PRO A 317 -7.04 -17.70 9.90
N ASP A 318 -7.29 -18.72 9.08
CA ASP A 318 -7.92 -18.55 7.77
C ASP A 318 -7.12 -17.68 6.78
N MET A 319 -5.79 -17.80 6.75
CA MET A 319 -5.02 -17.17 5.68
C MET A 319 -5.47 -17.71 4.31
N PRO A 320 -5.80 -16.82 3.35
CA PRO A 320 -6.08 -17.25 1.99
C PRO A 320 -4.84 -17.86 1.32
N PRO A 321 -5.05 -18.66 0.25
CA PRO A 321 -3.94 -19.11 -0.59
C PRO A 321 -3.12 -17.93 -1.15
N PRO A 322 -1.81 -18.10 -1.32
CA PRO A 322 -0.96 -17.07 -1.92
C PRO A 322 -1.33 -16.80 -3.38
N ILE A 323 -1.31 -15.53 -3.77
CA ILE A 323 -1.38 -15.10 -5.17
C ILE A 323 0.05 -14.82 -5.60
N VAL A 324 0.63 -15.73 -6.39
CA VAL A 324 2.06 -15.68 -6.72
C VAL A 324 2.27 -14.81 -7.96
N LEU A 325 3.02 -13.73 -7.79
CA LEU A 325 3.29 -12.72 -8.83
C LEU A 325 4.74 -12.73 -9.33
N GLY A 326 5.66 -13.43 -8.65
CA GLY A 326 7.07 -13.51 -9.04
C GLY A 326 7.78 -14.70 -8.40
N LEU A 327 9.08 -14.85 -8.70
CA LEU A 327 9.89 -15.97 -8.22
C LEU A 327 10.50 -15.75 -6.83
N GLY A 328 10.43 -14.53 -6.28
CA GLY A 328 11.04 -14.20 -4.98
C GLY A 328 12.56 -14.16 -5.01
N LEU A 329 13.16 -13.66 -6.10
CA LEU A 329 14.61 -13.58 -6.26
C LEU A 329 15.20 -12.33 -5.60
N ALA A 330 16.53 -12.22 -5.60
CA ALA A 330 17.25 -10.99 -5.28
C ALA A 330 17.05 -9.92 -6.37
N GLU A 331 15.87 -9.28 -6.35
CA GLU A 331 15.39 -8.34 -7.36
C GLU A 331 14.43 -7.33 -6.76
N GLY A 332 14.24 -6.21 -7.45
CA GLY A 332 13.23 -5.24 -7.07
C GLY A 332 11.82 -5.72 -7.39
N ASP A 333 10.85 -5.18 -6.65
CA ASP A 333 9.43 -5.40 -6.88
C ASP A 333 8.60 -4.13 -6.74
N MET A 334 7.44 -4.12 -7.41
CA MET A 334 6.58 -2.95 -7.56
C MET A 334 6.02 -2.44 -6.22
N ASN A 335 5.76 -3.37 -5.30
CA ASN A 335 5.17 -3.04 -4.02
C ASN A 335 6.20 -2.30 -3.15
N ALA A 336 7.44 -2.79 -3.09
CA ALA A 336 8.51 -2.08 -2.40
C ALA A 336 8.88 -0.76 -3.09
N GLY A 337 8.92 -0.71 -4.43
CA GLY A 337 9.14 0.53 -5.18
C GLY A 337 8.11 1.62 -4.86
N THR A 338 6.83 1.25 -4.79
CA THR A 338 5.74 2.17 -4.39
C THR A 338 5.95 2.73 -2.99
N GLN A 339 6.35 1.87 -2.06
CA GLN A 339 6.57 2.25 -0.68
C GLN A 339 7.79 3.14 -0.50
N ALA A 340 8.89 2.88 -1.20
CA ALA A 340 10.08 3.73 -1.19
C ALA A 340 9.72 5.15 -1.64
N VAL A 341 8.98 5.29 -2.74
CA VAL A 341 8.51 6.60 -3.21
C VAL A 341 7.63 7.28 -2.16
N LEU A 342 6.70 6.56 -1.53
CA LEU A 342 5.85 7.11 -0.47
C LEU A 342 6.64 7.58 0.75
N ILE A 343 7.62 6.79 1.21
CA ILE A 343 8.52 7.17 2.31
C ILE A 343 9.18 8.50 1.98
N ARG A 344 9.76 8.61 0.78
CA ARG A 344 10.50 9.81 0.36
C ARG A 344 9.64 11.07 0.42
N TYR A 345 8.39 11.01 -0.05
CA TYR A 345 7.48 12.15 0.03
C TYR A 345 6.97 12.41 1.46
N ALA A 346 6.66 11.38 2.23
CA ALA A 346 6.20 11.52 3.61
C ALA A 346 7.28 12.12 4.53
N LEU A 347 8.56 11.78 4.34
CA LEU A 347 9.65 12.41 5.09
C LEU A 347 9.79 13.90 4.77
N ARG A 348 9.60 14.32 3.50
CA ARG A 348 9.60 15.76 3.15
C ARG A 348 8.41 16.49 3.76
N GLU A 349 7.24 15.87 3.77
CA GLU A 349 6.03 16.41 4.42
C GLU A 349 6.28 16.60 5.93
N LEU A 350 6.79 15.58 6.62
CA LEU A 350 7.15 15.65 8.04
C LEU A 350 8.18 16.75 8.33
N ALA A 351 9.12 16.97 7.40
CA ALA A 351 10.12 18.03 7.51
C ALA A 351 9.59 19.43 7.18
N GLY A 352 8.33 19.57 6.75
CA GLY A 352 7.76 20.83 6.29
C GLY A 352 8.49 21.40 5.07
N LEU A 353 9.08 20.53 4.25
CA LEU A 353 9.82 20.90 3.05
C LEU A 353 8.91 20.86 1.82
N PRO A 354 9.15 21.70 0.82
CA PRO A 354 8.39 21.66 -0.42
C PRO A 354 8.57 20.34 -1.15
N VAL A 355 7.53 19.97 -1.89
CA VAL A 355 7.57 18.84 -2.82
C VAL A 355 8.62 19.13 -3.89
N LYS A 356 9.54 18.18 -4.08
CA LYS A 356 10.59 18.23 -5.10
C LYS A 356 10.47 16.97 -5.95
N HIS A 357 10.23 17.07 -7.26
CA HIS A 357 10.18 15.88 -8.13
C HIS A 357 11.58 15.33 -8.41
N PHE A 358 11.64 14.04 -8.75
CA PHE A 358 12.89 13.41 -9.18
C PHE A 358 13.34 13.97 -10.54
N ALA A 359 14.66 14.07 -10.73
CA ALA A 359 15.22 14.32 -12.05
C ALA A 359 15.24 12.98 -12.81
N VAL A 360 14.29 12.81 -13.74
CA VAL A 360 14.12 11.57 -14.51
C VAL A 360 14.37 11.84 -15.98
N ALA A 361 15.24 11.03 -16.59
CA ALA A 361 15.65 11.18 -17.97
C ALA A 361 14.45 11.23 -18.94
N ASP A 362 14.48 12.12 -19.93
CA ASP A 362 13.33 12.45 -20.77
C ASP A 362 12.86 11.29 -21.65
N HIS A 363 13.77 10.39 -22.00
CA HIS A 363 13.47 9.21 -22.79
C HIS A 363 12.66 8.15 -22.03
N LEU A 364 12.54 8.20 -20.69
CA LEU A 364 11.77 7.22 -19.90
C LEU A 364 10.27 7.52 -19.94
N PHE A 365 9.46 6.46 -19.91
CA PHE A 365 8.00 6.51 -19.93
C PHE A 365 7.42 7.17 -21.19
N THR A 366 8.08 6.91 -22.31
CA THR A 366 7.68 7.35 -23.66
C THR A 366 7.42 6.15 -24.56
N ASP A 367 6.81 6.37 -25.73
CA ASP A 367 6.42 5.32 -26.70
C ASP A 367 7.60 4.68 -27.48
N ARG A 368 8.79 4.64 -26.86
CA ARG A 368 10.07 4.22 -27.48
C ARG A 368 10.19 2.73 -27.83
N TRP A 369 9.18 1.93 -27.53
CA TRP A 369 9.26 0.47 -27.55
C TRP A 369 8.82 -0.18 -28.86
N GLU A 370 8.59 0.62 -29.89
CA GLU A 370 8.12 0.14 -31.20
C GLU A 370 8.80 0.90 -32.35
N GLU A 371 10.13 0.90 -32.36
CA GLU A 371 10.91 0.94 -33.61
C GLU A 371 11.29 -0.49 -34.05
#